data_AF-A0A0B0N984-F1
#
_entry.id   AF-A0A0B0N984-F1
#
_cell.length_a   1.000
_cell.length_b   1.000
_cell.length_c   1.000
_cell.angle_alpha   90.00
_cell.angle_beta   90.00
_cell.angle_gamma   90.00
#
_symmetry.space_group_name_H-M   'P 1'
#
loop_
_entity.id
_entity.type
_entity.pdbx_description
1 polymer ?
#
loop_
_entity_poly.entity_id
_entity_poly.type
_entity_poly.pdbx_seq_one_letter_code
_entity_poly.pdbx_strand_id
1 'polypeptide(L)'
;MESFKDKSLSNGVFFLELLTAVEPRVVDWNLVTKGETDEDKKSNATYIISVARKIGCSIFLLPEDVIEVNQKMILTLTASIMYFCLQQQGEGPDDSDLASEVSRLSVDGSVSDAAPSPQAED
;
A
#
# COMPACT_ATOMS: atom_id res chain seq x y z
N MET A 1 1.89 6.28 -22.09
CA MET A 1 3.23 5.70 -21.85
C MET A 1 3.30 4.35 -22.52
N GLU A 2 4.21 4.18 -23.47
CA GLU A 2 4.43 2.89 -24.17
C GLU A 2 5.63 2.11 -23.62
N SER A 3 6.60 2.80 -23.00
CA SER A 3 7.77 2.18 -22.36
C SER A 3 8.42 3.09 -21.32
N PHE A 4 9.34 2.55 -20.50
CA PHE A 4 10.16 3.32 -19.55
C PHE A 4 11.20 4.25 -20.21
N LYS A 5 11.26 4.32 -21.54
CA LYS A 5 12.10 5.27 -22.30
C LYS A 5 11.27 6.43 -22.88
N ASP A 6 9.97 6.45 -22.64
CA ASP A 6 9.05 7.43 -23.20
C ASP A 6 9.42 8.84 -22.72
N LYS A 7 9.68 9.75 -23.68
CA LYS A 7 10.13 11.11 -23.38
C LYS A 7 9.07 11.95 -22.67
N SER A 8 7.80 11.58 -22.78
CA SER A 8 6.73 12.24 -22.02
C SER A 8 6.91 12.09 -20.50
N LEU A 9 7.63 11.07 -20.03
CA LEU A 9 7.91 10.85 -18.60
C LEU A 9 8.72 11.99 -17.96
N SER A 10 9.45 12.76 -18.76
CA SER A 10 10.23 13.91 -18.28
C SER A 10 9.38 15.02 -17.68
N ASN A 11 8.08 15.12 -18.02
CA ASN A 11 7.17 16.09 -17.44
C ASN A 11 6.77 15.76 -15.99
N GLY A 12 6.99 14.51 -15.54
CA GLY A 12 6.68 14.04 -14.21
C GLY A 12 5.20 13.80 -13.90
N VAL A 13 4.27 14.27 -14.74
CA VAL A 13 2.81 14.19 -14.49
C VAL A 13 2.36 12.73 -14.32
N PHE A 14 2.87 11.83 -15.17
CA PHE A 14 2.58 10.39 -15.07
C PHE A 14 2.89 9.81 -13.67
N PHE A 15 4.03 10.16 -13.07
CA PHE A 15 4.39 9.64 -11.75
C PHE A 15 3.55 10.25 -10.64
N LEU A 16 3.13 11.51 -10.79
CA LEU A 16 2.25 12.17 -9.82
C LEU A 16 0.83 11.58 -9.86
N GLU A 17 0.32 11.29 -11.06
CA GLU A 17 -0.92 10.54 -11.24
C GLU A 17 -0.81 9.13 -10.63
N LEU A 18 0.31 8.43 -10.88
CA LEU A 18 0.56 7.10 -10.32
C LEU A 18 0.63 7.13 -8.78
N LEU A 19 1.34 8.09 -8.19
CA LEU A 19 1.41 8.26 -6.74
C LEU A 19 0.04 8.58 -6.14
N THR A 20 -0.76 9.41 -6.82
CA THR A 20 -2.14 9.72 -6.42
C THR A 20 -3.04 8.48 -6.51
N ALA A 21 -2.84 7.62 -7.51
CA ALA A 21 -3.60 6.38 -7.64
C ALA A 21 -3.27 5.38 -6.51
N VAL A 22 -2.03 5.38 -6.02
CA VAL A 22 -1.59 4.49 -4.93
C VAL A 22 -1.98 5.04 -3.55
N GLU A 23 -1.84 6.34 -3.34
CA GLU A 23 -2.26 7.01 -2.11
C GLU A 23 -2.81 8.41 -2.45
N PRO A 24 -4.14 8.59 -2.51
CA PRO A 24 -4.75 9.83 -3.01
C PRO A 24 -4.38 11.09 -2.23
N ARG A 25 -3.92 10.96 -0.97
CA ARG A 25 -3.69 12.11 -0.09
C ARG A 25 -2.27 12.67 -0.14
N VAL A 26 -1.35 12.06 -0.87
CA VAL A 26 0.08 12.42 -0.80
C VAL A 26 0.53 13.46 -1.82
N VAL A 27 -0.28 13.68 -2.86
CA VAL A 27 -0.01 14.65 -3.92
C VAL A 27 -0.92 15.87 -3.75
N ASP A 28 -0.32 17.04 -3.57
CA ASP A 28 -0.96 18.34 -3.65
C ASP A 28 -0.83 18.87 -5.08
N TRP A 29 -1.92 18.77 -5.82
CA TRP A 29 -1.99 19.18 -7.22
C TRP A 29 -1.79 20.69 -7.45
N ASN A 30 -1.86 21.52 -6.39
CA ASN A 30 -1.55 22.95 -6.50
C ASN A 30 -0.05 23.21 -6.70
N LEU A 31 0.81 22.27 -6.31
CA LEU A 31 2.27 22.34 -6.50
C LEU A 31 2.71 21.74 -7.84
N VAL A 32 1.81 21.05 -8.54
CA VAL A 32 2.11 20.34 -9.78
C VAL A 32 2.03 21.29 -10.97
N THR A 33 3.07 21.26 -11.79
CA THR A 33 3.14 22.04 -13.02
C THR A 33 2.89 21.16 -14.24
N LYS A 34 2.73 21.76 -15.42
CA LYS A 34 2.55 21.02 -16.68
C LYS A 34 3.83 20.30 -17.16
N GLY A 35 5.00 20.65 -16.62
CA GLY A 35 6.28 20.07 -17.04
C GLY A 35 6.69 20.46 -18.47
N GLU A 36 6.33 21.67 -18.91
CA GLU A 36 6.67 22.18 -20.25
C GLU A 36 8.08 22.79 -20.27
N THR A 37 8.44 23.56 -19.23
CA THR A 37 9.77 24.15 -19.06
C THR A 37 10.71 23.25 -18.27
N ASP A 38 12.02 23.48 -18.33
CA ASP A 38 12.99 22.68 -17.58
C ASP A 38 12.88 22.92 -16.08
N GLU A 39 12.55 24.16 -15.65
CA GLU A 39 12.22 24.49 -14.28
C GLU A 39 10.99 23.73 -13.77
N ASP A 40 9.93 23.65 -14.59
CA ASP A 40 8.71 22.91 -14.27
C ASP A 40 9.00 21.41 -14.09
N LYS A 41 9.73 20.82 -15.03
CA LYS A 41 10.13 19.41 -14.97
C LYS A 41 10.97 19.13 -13.73
N LYS A 42 11.91 20.02 -13.40
CA LYS A 42 12.74 19.90 -12.20
C LYS A 42 11.93 20.02 -10.91
N SER A 43 10.98 20.95 -10.87
CA SER A 43 10.04 21.11 -9.75
C SER A 43 9.23 19.83 -9.55
N ASN A 44 8.60 19.33 -10.61
CA ASN A 44 7.82 18.09 -10.58
C ASN A 44 8.68 16.89 -10.19
N ALA A 45 9.87 16.73 -10.75
CA ALA A 45 10.80 15.62 -10.45
C ALA A 45 11.24 15.61 -8.98
N THR A 46 11.59 16.79 -8.44
CA THR A 46 11.93 16.94 -7.02
C THR A 46 10.74 16.60 -6.13
N TYR A 47 9.55 17.01 -6.53
CA TYR A 47 8.32 16.71 -5.81
C TYR A 47 7.99 15.22 -5.80
N ILE A 48 8.06 14.54 -6.95
CA ILE A 48 7.87 13.08 -7.08
C ILE A 48 8.77 12.32 -6.11
N ILE A 49 10.07 12.64 -6.07
CA ILE A 49 11.03 11.97 -5.19
C ILE A 49 10.66 12.19 -3.72
N SER A 50 10.27 13.43 -3.38
CA SER A 50 9.88 13.78 -2.01
C SER A 50 8.63 13.01 -1.56
N VAL A 51 7.61 12.95 -2.41
CA VAL A 51 6.35 12.24 -2.13
C VAL A 51 6.57 10.73 -2.08
N ALA A 52 7.28 10.15 -3.04
CA ALA A 52 7.57 8.72 -3.07
C ALA A 52 8.33 8.27 -1.80
N ARG A 53 9.32 9.05 -1.35
CA ARG A 53 10.02 8.75 -0.09
C ARG A 53 9.12 8.94 1.14
N LYS A 54 8.25 9.94 1.14
CA LYS A 54 7.30 10.19 2.23
C LYS A 54 6.36 9.00 2.48
N ILE A 55 5.94 8.32 1.41
CA ILE A 55 5.10 7.11 1.52
C ILE A 55 5.92 5.83 1.80
N GLY A 56 7.24 5.91 1.91
CA GLY A 56 8.09 4.78 2.26
C GLY A 56 8.75 4.06 1.07
N CYS A 57 8.70 4.61 -0.13
CA CYS A 57 9.49 4.06 -1.24
C CYS A 57 10.99 4.29 -0.98
N SER A 58 11.76 3.19 -0.89
CA SER A 58 13.21 3.24 -0.78
C SER A 58 13.84 3.44 -2.17
N ILE A 59 14.19 4.70 -2.50
CA ILE A 59 14.70 5.10 -3.80
C ILE A 59 15.91 6.05 -3.70
N PHE A 60 16.84 5.93 -4.64
CA PHE A 60 18.09 6.70 -4.70
C PHE A 60 18.24 7.54 -6.00
N LEU A 61 17.14 7.81 -6.69
CA LEU A 61 17.12 8.67 -7.88
C LEU A 61 17.34 10.16 -7.56
N LEU A 62 17.94 10.85 -8.52
CA LEU A 62 18.04 12.29 -8.58
C LEU A 62 16.93 12.87 -9.48
N PRO A 63 16.55 14.16 -9.32
CA PRO A 63 15.59 14.81 -10.22
C PRO A 63 16.01 14.70 -11.70
N GLU A 64 17.31 14.80 -11.97
CA GLU A 64 17.90 14.70 -13.31
C GLU A 64 17.62 13.35 -13.98
N ASP A 65 17.56 12.25 -13.22
CA ASP A 65 17.22 10.92 -13.75
C ASP A 65 15.80 10.88 -14.34
N VAL A 66 14.88 11.65 -13.76
CA VAL A 66 13.49 11.75 -14.24
C VAL A 66 13.42 12.63 -15.49
N ILE A 67 14.09 13.78 -15.46
CA ILE A 67 14.10 14.77 -16.56
C ILE A 67 14.75 14.15 -17.82
N GLU A 68 15.87 13.45 -17.67
CA GLU A 68 16.58 12.82 -18.78
C GLU A 68 15.92 11.51 -19.25
N VAL A 69 14.99 10.98 -18.45
CA VAL A 69 14.34 9.67 -18.63
C VAL A 69 15.39 8.55 -18.62
N ASN A 70 16.17 8.49 -17.54
CA ASN A 70 17.09 7.40 -17.29
C ASN A 70 16.28 6.12 -17.01
N GLN A 71 16.08 5.32 -18.05
CA GLN A 71 15.19 4.16 -18.04
C GLN A 71 15.39 3.23 -16.83
N LYS A 72 16.64 3.01 -16.40
CA LYS A 72 16.94 2.12 -15.26
C LYS A 72 16.37 2.71 -13.96
N MET A 73 16.57 4.00 -13.75
CA MET A 73 16.08 4.71 -12.56
C MET A 73 14.56 4.87 -12.59
N ILE A 74 13.97 5.12 -13.76
CA ILE A 74 12.52 5.16 -13.97
C ILE A 74 11.86 3.81 -13.67
N LEU A 75 12.46 2.71 -14.13
CA LEU A 75 12.01 1.37 -13.82
C LEU A 75 12.08 1.11 -12.31
N THR A 76 13.19 1.46 -11.66
CA THR A 76 13.35 1.31 -10.21
C THR A 76 12.31 2.11 -9.45
N LEU A 77 12.07 3.38 -9.81
CA LEU A 77 11.03 4.21 -9.20
C LEU A 77 9.65 3.54 -9.31
N THR A 78 9.27 3.12 -10.51
CA THR A 78 7.96 2.49 -10.76
C THR A 78 7.82 1.19 -9.97
N ALA A 79 8.86 0.37 -9.93
CA ALA A 79 8.89 -0.87 -9.17
C ALA A 79 8.76 -0.62 -7.65
N SER A 80 9.44 0.41 -7.11
CA SER A 80 9.31 0.79 -5.70
C SER A 80 7.89 1.25 -5.35
N ILE A 81 7.25 2.04 -6.22
CA ILE A 81 5.85 2.48 -6.03
C ILE A 81 4.90 1.27 -6.09
N MET A 82 5.09 0.37 -7.06
CA MET A 82 4.31 -0.87 -7.18
C MET A 82 4.46 -1.75 -5.94
N TYR A 83 5.70 -1.92 -5.47
CA TYR A 83 5.99 -2.70 -4.27
C TYR A 83 5.25 -2.15 -3.05
N PHE A 84 5.30 -0.83 -2.84
CA PHE A 84 4.53 -0.17 -1.78
C PHE A 84 3.02 -0.41 -1.92
N CYS A 85 2.48 -0.27 -3.13
CA CYS A 85 1.06 -0.52 -3.40
C CYS A 85 0.62 -1.95 -3.02
N LEU A 86 1.42 -2.96 -3.37
CA LEU A 86 1.13 -4.36 -3.07
C LEU A 86 1.23 -4.69 -1.57
N GLN A 87 2.11 -4.01 -0.83
CA GLN A 87 2.17 -4.18 0.64
C GLN A 87 0.87 -3.74 1.32
N GLN A 88 0.21 -2.68 0.83
CA GLN A 88 -1.08 -2.23 1.38
C GLN A 88 -2.24 -3.23 1.14
N GLN A 89 -2.07 -4.20 0.23
CA GLN A 89 -3.04 -5.28 0.00
C GLN A 89 -2.74 -6.54 0.81
N GLY A 90 -1.64 -6.57 1.56
CA GLY A 90 -1.19 -7.71 2.37
C GLY A 90 -1.84 -7.82 3.75
N GLU A 91 -2.53 -6.78 4.23
CA GLU A 91 -3.42 -6.88 5.39
C GLU A 91 -4.83 -7.29 4.92
N GLY A 92 -4.94 -8.51 4.38
CA GLY A 92 -6.18 -9.25 4.50
C GLY A 92 -6.44 -9.52 5.99
N PRO A 93 -7.72 -9.63 6.43
CA PRO A 93 -7.99 -9.91 7.83
C PRO A 93 -7.22 -11.16 8.22
N ASP A 94 -6.40 -11.06 9.27
CA ASP A 94 -5.73 -12.21 9.83
C ASP A 94 -6.75 -13.34 9.97
N ASP A 95 -6.53 -14.46 9.28
CA ASP A 95 -7.25 -15.72 9.46
C ASP A 95 -6.95 -16.34 10.86
N SER A 96 -6.57 -15.50 11.82
CA SER A 96 -6.37 -15.82 13.24
C SER A 96 -7.68 -15.85 14.02
N ASP A 97 -8.78 -15.33 13.46
CA ASP A 97 -10.09 -15.41 14.10
C ASP A 97 -10.80 -16.76 13.94
N LEU A 98 -10.32 -17.67 13.07
CA LEU A 98 -10.89 -19.03 12.99
C LEU A 98 -10.44 -19.96 14.14
N ALA A 99 -9.40 -19.59 14.90
CA ALA A 99 -8.94 -20.35 16.06
C ALA A 99 -9.66 -19.96 17.37
N SER A 100 -10.29 -18.77 17.41
CA SER A 100 -10.90 -18.25 18.63
C SER A 100 -12.34 -18.74 18.84
N GLU A 101 -13.06 -19.12 17.77
CA GLU A 101 -14.42 -19.69 17.88
C GLU A 101 -14.43 -21.16 18.32
N VAL A 102 -13.41 -21.96 17.97
CA VAL A 102 -13.34 -23.38 18.34
C VAL A 102 -13.01 -23.58 19.82
N SER A 103 -12.23 -22.66 20.42
CA SER A 103 -11.89 -22.73 21.86
C SER A 103 -13.06 -22.40 22.79
N ARG A 104 -14.14 -21.79 22.29
CA ARG A 104 -15.32 -21.45 23.12
C ARG A 104 -16.35 -22.59 23.24
N LEU A 105 -16.17 -23.68 22.50
CA LEU A 105 -17.13 -24.80 22.47
C LEU A 105 -16.77 -25.97 23.41
N SER A 106 -15.73 -25.85 24.24
CA SER A 106 -15.17 -27.01 24.97
C SER A 106 -14.91 -26.82 26.47
N VAL A 107 -15.78 -26.13 27.23
CA VAL A 107 -15.93 -26.30 28.71
C VAL A 107 -17.24 -25.57 29.07
N ASP A 108 -18.27 -26.09 29.74
CA ASP A 108 -18.40 -27.05 30.84
C ASP A 108 -19.88 -27.50 30.89
N GLY A 109 -20.16 -28.73 31.32
CA GLY A 109 -21.53 -29.25 31.41
C GLY A 109 -21.62 -30.60 32.10
N SER A 110 -21.15 -30.64 33.35
CA SER A 110 -21.47 -31.63 34.41
C SER A 110 -22.39 -32.80 34.02
N VAL A 111 -21.83 -34.02 34.04
CA VAL A 111 -22.62 -35.25 34.07
C VAL A 111 -23.35 -35.29 35.42
N SER A 112 -24.69 -35.22 35.38
CA SER A 112 -25.54 -35.43 36.55
C SER A 112 -25.41 -36.86 37.07
N ASP A 113 -24.96 -37.00 38.31
CA ASP A 113 -25.09 -38.23 39.08
C ASP A 113 -26.53 -38.33 39.60
N ALA A 114 -27.32 -39.22 39.02
CA ALA A 114 -28.69 -39.48 39.43
C ALA A 114 -28.73 -40.77 40.28
N ALA A 115 -28.69 -40.62 41.60
CA ALA A 115 -29.08 -41.68 42.53
C ALA A 115 -30.60 -41.64 42.76
N PRO A 116 -31.33 -42.77 42.70
CA PRO A 116 -32.77 -42.78 42.96
C PRO A 116 -33.04 -42.89 44.46
N SER A 117 -33.88 -42.00 45.00
CA SER A 117 -34.46 -42.17 46.35
C SER A 117 -35.88 -42.73 46.23
N PRO A 118 -36.27 -43.73 47.06
CA PRO A 118 -37.58 -44.35 47.01
C PRO A 118 -38.64 -43.48 47.71
N GLN A 119 -39.80 -43.30 47.07
CA GLN A 119 -41.00 -42.80 47.74
C GLN A 119 -41.69 -43.98 48.45
N ALA A 120 -41.91 -43.81 49.75
CA ALA A 120 -42.88 -44.58 50.54
C ALA A 120 -44.06 -43.64 50.88
N GLU A 121 -45.15 -44.24 51.36
CA GLU A 121 -46.49 -43.70 51.72
C GLU A 121 -47.50 -43.85 50.55
N ASP A 122 -48.51 -44.73 50.59
CA ASP A 122 -49.34 -45.29 51.70
C ASP A 122 -49.50 -46.83 51.59
#